data_AF-A0A8T1TCS5-F1
#
_entry.id   AF-A0A8T1TCS5-F1
#
_cell.length_a   1.000
_cell.length_b   1.000
_cell.length_c   1.000
_cell.angle_alpha   90.00
_cell.angle_beta   90.00
_cell.angle_gamma   90.00
#
_symmetry.space_group_name_H-M   'P 1'
#
loop_
_entity.id
_entity.type
_entity.pdbx_description
1 polymer ?
#
loop_
_entity_poly.entity_id
_entity_poly.type
_entity_poly.pdbx_seq_one_letter_code
_entity_poly.pdbx_strand_id
1 'polypeptide(L)'
;MDRHVPMHALPEEIQKMSRDDTVCKYCGVSYLILHEFKLMEDKVKAMEKEMKFYEGSVEREKRLQAQLQCLSQDFEQCTADSESKTERINNLTVQLKDKQNELQNLNEALRCFQEEKEVAHKKLQLFRKRLENHRLTLNKTLSLLPFIRRELVSIKEVVSNKLDNWTVLKEEIFLQIKTISKAASTGKSSTCNNI
;
A
#
# COMPACT_ATOMS: atom_id res chain seq x y z
N MET A 1 61.06 -4.55 -75.04
CA MET A 1 60.02 -5.44 -75.60
C MET A 1 60.45 -6.86 -75.28
N ASP A 2 60.06 -7.38 -74.12
CA ASP A 2 60.36 -8.77 -73.75
C ASP A 2 59.62 -9.70 -74.71
N ARG A 3 60.37 -10.54 -75.43
CA ARG A 3 59.79 -11.55 -76.32
C ARG A 3 59.19 -12.64 -75.42
N HIS A 4 57.88 -12.82 -75.50
CA HIS A 4 57.21 -13.91 -74.79
C HIS A 4 57.75 -15.24 -75.35
N VAL A 5 58.46 -16.00 -74.51
CA VAL A 5 58.96 -17.34 -74.85
C VAL A 5 57.88 -18.35 -74.46
N PRO A 6 57.36 -19.17 -75.39
CA PRO A 6 56.36 -20.17 -75.06
C PRO A 6 56.88 -21.14 -73.99
N MET A 7 56.14 -21.34 -72.90
CA MET A 7 56.55 -22.21 -71.78
C MET A 7 56.71 -23.69 -72.20
N HIS A 8 56.12 -24.10 -73.31
CA HIS A 8 56.27 -25.44 -73.88
C HIS A 8 56.61 -25.32 -75.37
N ALA A 9 57.71 -25.95 -75.79
CA ALA A 9 58.08 -26.04 -77.19
C ALA A 9 57.13 -26.99 -77.93
N LEU A 10 56.88 -26.72 -79.21
CA LEU A 10 56.09 -27.60 -80.07
C LEU A 10 56.74 -29.00 -80.15
N PRO A 11 55.96 -30.09 -80.22
CA PRO A 11 56.48 -31.44 -80.44
C PRO A 11 57.43 -31.52 -81.66
N GLU A 12 58.43 -32.41 -81.60
CA GLU A 12 59.47 -32.52 -82.64
C GLU A 12 58.89 -32.79 -84.03
N GLU A 13 57.77 -33.50 -84.10
CA GLU A 13 57.06 -33.82 -85.34
C GLU A 13 56.59 -32.56 -86.06
N ILE A 14 56.16 -31.53 -85.31
CA ILE A 14 55.66 -30.27 -85.86
C ILE A 14 56.82 -29.35 -86.23
N GLN A 15 57.91 -29.38 -85.46
CA GLN A 15 59.11 -28.57 -85.77
C GLN A 15 59.82 -29.01 -87.06
N LYS A 16 59.72 -30.30 -87.43
CA LYS A 16 60.32 -30.87 -88.65
C LYS A 16 59.42 -30.75 -89.90
N MET A 17 58.19 -30.26 -89.78
CA MET A 17 57.29 -30.08 -90.93
C MET A 17 57.72 -28.90 -91.83
N SER A 18 57.43 -29.01 -93.13
CA SER A 18 57.66 -27.90 -94.06
C SER A 18 56.70 -26.74 -93.78
N ARG A 19 57.11 -25.50 -94.08
CA ARG A 19 56.27 -24.32 -93.82
C ARG A 19 54.91 -24.41 -94.52
N ASP A 20 54.86 -24.99 -95.71
CA ASP A 20 53.64 -25.13 -96.52
C ASP A 20 52.63 -26.11 -95.92
N ASP A 21 53.06 -27.01 -95.02
CA ASP A 21 52.19 -27.98 -94.34
C ASP A 21 51.57 -27.42 -93.05
N THR A 22 52.19 -26.40 -92.46
CA THR A 22 51.72 -25.76 -91.21
C THR A 22 50.79 -24.56 -91.45
N VAL A 23 50.60 -24.19 -92.73
CA VAL A 23 49.90 -22.99 -93.17
C VAL A 23 48.76 -23.35 -94.14
N CYS A 24 47.64 -22.66 -94.00
CA CYS A 24 46.49 -22.79 -94.90
C CYS A 24 46.83 -22.36 -96.33
N LYS A 25 46.74 -23.27 -97.32
CA LYS A 25 47.03 -22.97 -98.74
C LYS A 25 46.11 -21.92 -99.38
N TYR A 26 44.93 -21.67 -98.81
CA TYR A 26 43.96 -20.71 -99.35
C TYR A 26 44.03 -19.33 -98.67
N CYS A 27 44.49 -19.28 -97.43
CA CYS A 27 44.36 -18.11 -96.56
C CYS A 27 45.67 -17.67 -95.90
N GLY A 28 46.74 -18.46 -95.99
CA GLY A 28 48.07 -18.11 -95.50
C GLY A 28 48.23 -18.10 -93.97
N VAL A 29 47.20 -18.46 -93.21
CA VAL A 29 47.22 -18.48 -91.74
C VAL A 29 47.83 -19.77 -91.22
N SER A 30 48.69 -19.69 -90.20
CA SER A 30 49.24 -20.85 -89.50
C SER A 30 48.18 -21.54 -88.65
N TYR A 31 48.01 -22.85 -88.82
CA TYR A 31 47.06 -23.64 -88.04
C TYR A 31 47.40 -23.68 -86.54
N LEU A 32 48.68 -23.56 -86.18
CA LEU A 32 49.16 -23.53 -84.81
C LEU A 32 48.73 -22.23 -84.10
N ILE A 33 48.90 -21.10 -84.78
CA ILE A 33 48.47 -19.79 -84.29
C ILE A 33 46.94 -19.77 -84.11
N LEU A 34 46.20 -20.31 -85.08
CA LEU A 34 44.74 -20.38 -85.01
C LEU A 34 44.24 -21.20 -83.80
N HIS A 35 44.88 -22.32 -83.48
CA HIS A 35 44.55 -23.13 -82.31
C HIS A 35 44.81 -22.39 -80.99
N GLU A 36 45.95 -21.70 -80.86
CA GLU A 36 46.28 -20.92 -79.67
C GLU A 36 45.30 -19.76 -79.43
N PHE A 37 44.89 -19.06 -80.49
CA PHE A 37 43.85 -18.04 -80.41
C PHE A 37 42.51 -18.63 -79.96
N LYS A 38 42.12 -19.79 -80.48
CA LYS A 38 40.87 -20.45 -80.06
C LYS A 38 40.91 -20.87 -78.59
N LEU A 39 42.04 -21.41 -78.13
CA LEU A 39 42.24 -21.80 -76.73
C LEU A 39 42.24 -20.59 -75.79
N MET A 40 42.79 -19.45 -76.23
CA MET A 40 42.66 -18.18 -75.50
C MET A 40 41.22 -17.66 -75.48
N GLU A 41 40.51 -17.71 -76.61
CA GLU A 41 39.10 -17.29 -76.69
C GLU A 41 38.21 -18.09 -75.73
N ASP A 42 38.40 -19.41 -75.67
CA ASP A 42 37.67 -20.29 -74.75
C ASP A 42 38.01 -20.00 -73.29
N LYS A 43 39.29 -19.71 -72.98
CA LYS A 43 39.71 -19.28 -71.64
C LYS A 43 39.09 -17.93 -71.25
N VAL A 44 39.05 -16.97 -72.16
CA VAL A 44 38.42 -15.66 -71.93
C VAL A 44 36.93 -15.84 -71.69
N LYS A 45 36.22 -16.65 -72.49
CA LYS A 45 34.81 -16.96 -72.28
C LYS A 45 34.55 -17.65 -70.93
N ALA A 46 35.44 -18.55 -70.50
CA ALA A 46 35.35 -19.16 -69.18
C ALA A 46 35.53 -18.12 -68.06
N MET A 47 36.56 -17.26 -68.18
CA MET A 47 36.86 -16.22 -67.20
C MET A 47 35.74 -15.16 -67.11
N GLU A 48 35.13 -14.77 -68.24
CA GLU A 48 33.97 -13.87 -68.26
C GLU A 48 32.74 -14.45 -67.54
N LYS A 49 32.53 -15.77 -67.64
CA LYS A 49 31.44 -16.46 -66.91
C LYS A 49 31.69 -16.44 -65.41
N GLU A 50 32.92 -16.70 -64.98
CA GLU A 50 33.30 -16.62 -63.57
C GLU A 50 33.19 -15.19 -63.03
N MET A 51 33.65 -14.20 -63.80
CA MET A 51 33.54 -12.79 -63.40
C MET A 51 32.09 -12.37 -63.16
N LYS A 52 31.17 -12.72 -64.06
CA LYS A 52 29.72 -12.47 -63.88
C LYS A 52 29.15 -13.18 -62.64
N PHE A 53 29.62 -14.39 -62.35
CA PHE A 53 29.22 -15.11 -61.14
C PHE A 53 29.70 -14.40 -59.86
N TYR A 54 30.94 -13.92 -59.83
CA TYR A 54 31.49 -13.20 -58.69
C TYR A 54 30.82 -11.83 -58.50
N GLU A 55 30.56 -11.08 -59.57
CA GLU A 55 29.77 -9.84 -59.49
C GLU A 55 28.40 -10.08 -58.83
N GLY A 56 27.68 -11.11 -59.27
CA GLY A 56 26.40 -11.48 -58.65
C GLY A 56 26.53 -11.90 -57.18
N SER A 57 27.68 -12.47 -56.79
CA SER A 57 27.97 -12.85 -55.40
C SER A 57 28.21 -11.63 -54.52
N VAL A 58 29.00 -10.67 -55.00
CA VAL A 58 29.25 -9.40 -54.31
C VAL A 58 27.94 -8.65 -54.07
N GLU A 59 27.04 -8.60 -55.06
CA GLU A 59 25.74 -7.93 -54.88
C GLU A 59 24.82 -8.66 -53.90
N ARG A 60 24.87 -10.00 -53.82
CA ARG A 60 24.15 -10.75 -52.78
C ARG A 60 24.70 -10.44 -51.38
N GLU A 61 26.02 -10.39 -51.25
CA GLU A 61 26.68 -10.13 -49.97
C GLU A 61 26.39 -8.71 -49.47
N LYS A 62 26.44 -7.70 -50.35
CA LYS A 62 26.02 -6.33 -50.00
C LYS A 62 24.57 -6.28 -49.48
N ARG A 63 23.64 -6.99 -50.12
CA ARG A 63 22.25 -7.05 -49.65
C ARG A 63 22.12 -7.72 -48.30
N LEU A 64 22.84 -8.83 -48.08
CA LEU A 64 22.85 -9.52 -46.78
C LEU A 64 23.45 -8.64 -45.69
N GLN A 65 24.51 -7.90 -45.99
CA GLN A 65 25.14 -6.97 -45.05
C GLN A 65 24.18 -5.84 -44.66
N ALA A 66 23.44 -5.27 -45.62
CA ALA A 66 22.41 -4.28 -45.34
C ALA A 66 21.28 -4.86 -44.48
N GLN A 67 20.82 -6.08 -44.77
CA GLN A 67 19.81 -6.76 -43.97
C GLN A 67 20.28 -7.01 -42.53
N LEU A 68 21.54 -7.45 -42.35
CA LEU A 68 22.14 -7.64 -41.03
C LEU A 68 22.22 -6.35 -40.23
N GLN A 69 22.57 -5.23 -40.88
CA GLN A 69 22.60 -3.93 -40.23
C GLN A 69 21.21 -3.48 -39.77
N CYS A 70 20.20 -3.61 -40.63
CA CYS A 70 18.81 -3.33 -40.25
C CYS A 70 18.36 -4.21 -39.07
N LEU A 71 18.64 -5.52 -39.14
CA LEU A 71 18.25 -6.46 -38.07
C LEU A 71 18.95 -6.15 -36.74
N SER A 72 20.22 -5.74 -36.79
CA SER A 72 20.98 -5.33 -35.60
C SER A 72 20.36 -4.09 -34.94
N GLN A 73 19.97 -3.10 -35.74
CA GLN A 73 19.31 -1.89 -35.23
C GLN A 73 17.95 -2.22 -34.61
N ASP A 74 17.15 -3.07 -35.25
CA ASP A 74 15.87 -3.51 -34.70
C ASP A 74 16.05 -4.25 -33.37
N PHE A 75 17.10 -5.07 -33.27
CA PHE A 75 17.44 -5.79 -32.04
C PHE A 75 17.88 -4.84 -30.92
N GLU A 76 18.73 -3.86 -31.20
CA GLU A 76 19.13 -2.81 -30.25
C GLU A 76 17.92 -2.00 -29.77
N GLN A 77 16.99 -1.66 -30.67
CA GLN A 77 15.78 -0.93 -30.30
C GLN A 77 14.85 -1.78 -29.41
N CYS A 78 14.72 -3.07 -29.73
CA CYS A 78 13.87 -4.00 -28.97
C CYS A 78 14.45 -4.29 -27.58
N THR A 79 15.77 -4.41 -27.47
CA THR A 79 16.47 -4.57 -26.18
C THR A 79 16.29 -3.34 -25.30
N ALA A 80 16.50 -2.12 -25.83
CA ALA A 80 16.27 -0.89 -25.09
C ALA A 80 14.81 -0.73 -24.61
N ASP A 81 13.82 -1.08 -25.45
CA ASP A 81 12.40 -1.06 -25.06
C ASP A 81 12.10 -2.11 -23.97
N SER A 82 12.69 -3.31 -24.07
CA SER A 82 12.56 -4.35 -23.05
C SER A 82 13.16 -3.93 -21.71
N GLU A 83 14.32 -3.27 -21.71
CA GLU A 83 14.96 -2.75 -20.51
C GLU A 83 14.09 -1.66 -19.85
N SER A 84 13.60 -0.70 -20.65
CA SER A 84 12.68 0.35 -20.18
C SER A 84 11.40 -0.23 -19.56
N LYS A 85 10.80 -1.25 -20.20
CA LYS A 85 9.63 -1.95 -19.67
C LYS A 85 9.93 -2.67 -18.36
N THR A 86 11.08 -3.35 -18.28
CA THR A 86 11.52 -4.03 -17.05
C THR A 86 11.70 -3.04 -15.91
N GLU A 87 12.34 -1.90 -16.15
CA GLU A 87 12.52 -0.85 -15.14
C GLU A 87 11.17 -0.29 -14.66
N ARG A 88 10.23 -0.06 -15.58
CA ARG A 88 8.88 0.37 -15.23
C ARG A 88 8.14 -0.66 -14.39
N ILE A 89 8.27 -1.95 -14.70
CA ILE A 89 7.67 -3.04 -13.92
C ILE A 89 8.27 -3.09 -12.52
N ASN A 90 9.59 -2.94 -12.39
CA ASN A 90 10.26 -2.92 -11.09
C ASN A 90 9.77 -1.75 -10.24
N ASN A 91 9.69 -0.55 -10.83
CA ASN A 91 9.18 0.64 -10.14
C ASN A 91 7.72 0.45 -9.67
N LEU A 92 6.84 -0.06 -10.54
CA LEU A 92 5.45 -0.36 -10.19
C LEU A 92 5.35 -1.43 -9.09
N THR A 93 6.24 -2.41 -9.10
CA THR A 93 6.28 -3.47 -8.08
C THR A 93 6.63 -2.90 -6.71
N VAL A 94 7.60 -1.97 -6.64
CA VAL A 94 7.94 -1.25 -5.39
C VAL A 94 6.73 -0.44 -4.91
N GLN A 95 6.11 0.36 -5.78
CA GLN A 95 4.93 1.15 -5.42
C GLN A 95 3.77 0.27 -4.93
N LEU A 96 3.54 -0.87 -5.57
CA LEU A 96 2.48 -1.80 -5.17
C LEU A 96 2.76 -2.39 -3.78
N LYS A 97 4.02 -2.73 -3.49
CA LYS A 97 4.44 -3.21 -2.16
C LYS A 97 4.27 -2.14 -1.10
N ASP A 98 4.60 -0.88 -1.40
CA ASP A 98 4.39 0.24 -0.48
C ASP A 98 2.90 0.45 -0.19
N LYS A 99 2.05 0.41 -1.21
CA LYS A 99 0.58 0.48 -1.02
C LYS A 99 0.02 -0.71 -0.24
N GLN A 100 0.57 -1.90 -0.44
CA GLN A 100 0.20 -3.07 0.35
C GLN A 100 0.56 -2.88 1.83
N ASN A 101 1.74 -2.34 2.14
CA ASN A 101 2.16 -2.04 3.51
C ASN A 101 1.29 -0.94 4.14
N GLU A 102 0.97 0.13 3.40
CA GLU A 102 0.04 1.18 3.87
C GLU A 102 -1.34 0.59 4.23
N LEU A 103 -1.89 -0.28 3.39
CA LEU A 103 -3.16 -0.94 3.65
C LEU A 103 -3.10 -1.85 4.89
N GLN A 104 -2.00 -2.57 5.09
CA GLN A 104 -1.81 -3.39 6.27
C GLN A 104 -1.81 -2.53 7.54
N ASN A 105 -1.05 -1.43 7.55
CA ASN A 105 -0.98 -0.51 8.69
C ASN A 105 -2.36 0.11 8.99
N LEU A 106 -3.11 0.51 7.97
CA LEU A 106 -4.47 1.04 8.14
C LEU A 106 -5.43 0.00 8.73
N ASN A 107 -5.33 -1.26 8.30
CA ASN A 107 -6.14 -2.34 8.86
C ASN A 107 -5.80 -2.60 10.35
N GLU A 108 -4.52 -2.54 10.70
CA GLU A 108 -4.09 -2.68 12.10
C GLU A 108 -4.61 -1.53 12.96
N ALA A 109 -4.52 -0.29 12.48
CA ALA A 109 -5.07 0.88 13.15
C ALA A 109 -6.60 0.78 13.31
N LEU A 110 -7.31 0.33 12.27
CA LEU A 110 -8.76 0.15 12.31
C LEU A 110 -9.17 -0.89 13.36
N ARG A 111 -8.41 -1.99 13.49
CA ARG A 111 -8.62 -2.98 14.55
C ARG A 111 -8.43 -2.37 15.93
N CYS A 112 -7.37 -1.59 16.15
CA CYS A 112 -7.14 -0.89 17.42
C CYS A 112 -8.30 0.06 17.76
N PHE A 113 -8.75 0.87 16.80
CA PHE A 113 -9.90 1.77 17.01
C PHE A 113 -11.18 1.00 17.33
N GLN A 114 -11.39 -0.16 16.72
CA GLN A 114 -12.53 -1.00 17.00
C GLN A 114 -12.50 -1.55 18.43
N GLU A 115 -11.33 -1.98 18.92
CA GLU A 115 -11.15 -2.43 20.30
C GLU A 115 -11.39 -1.28 21.31
N GLU A 116 -10.86 -0.09 21.04
CA GLU A 116 -11.09 1.10 21.88
C GLU A 116 -12.57 1.46 21.96
N LYS A 117 -13.27 1.42 20.81
CA LYS A 117 -14.71 1.65 20.73
C LYS A 117 -15.48 0.65 21.58
N GLU A 118 -15.14 -0.64 21.53
CA GLU A 118 -15.78 -1.68 22.34
C GLU A 118 -15.53 -1.48 23.85
N VAL A 119 -14.32 -1.09 24.24
CA VAL A 119 -14.00 -0.76 25.64
C VAL A 119 -14.81 0.46 26.12
N ALA A 120 -14.87 1.52 25.32
CA ALA A 120 -15.67 2.70 25.62
C ALA A 120 -17.16 2.36 25.74
N HIS A 121 -17.67 1.53 24.85
CA HIS A 121 -19.05 1.06 24.88
C HIS A 121 -19.37 0.28 26.16
N LYS A 122 -18.51 -0.66 26.56
CA LYS A 122 -18.65 -1.41 27.83
C LYS A 122 -18.65 -0.48 29.04
N LYS A 123 -17.75 0.52 29.08
CA LYS A 123 -17.73 1.53 30.15
C LYS A 123 -19.03 2.32 30.20
N LEU A 124 -19.54 2.76 29.05
CA LEU A 124 -20.82 3.48 28.98
C LEU A 124 -21.98 2.63 29.50
N GLN A 125 -22.04 1.35 29.14
CA GLN A 125 -23.07 0.44 29.66
C GLN A 125 -23.00 0.29 31.18
N LEU A 126 -21.80 0.21 31.77
CA LEU A 126 -21.62 0.16 33.22
C LEU A 126 -22.11 1.45 33.89
N PHE A 127 -21.79 2.61 33.34
CA PHE A 127 -22.28 3.89 33.86
C PHE A 127 -23.79 4.00 33.76
N ARG A 128 -24.40 3.54 32.66
CA ARG A 128 -25.85 3.51 32.50
C ARG A 128 -26.52 2.66 33.59
N LYS A 129 -26.00 1.46 33.86
CA LYS A 129 -26.49 0.60 34.95
C LYS A 129 -26.35 1.26 36.31
N ARG A 130 -25.20 1.90 36.58
CA ARG A 130 -24.97 2.64 37.84
C ARG A 130 -25.95 3.79 38.02
N LEU A 131 -26.18 4.56 36.96
CA LEU A 131 -27.13 5.67 36.98
C LEU A 131 -28.56 5.19 37.26
N GLU A 132 -28.95 4.09 36.64
CA GLU A 132 -30.27 3.48 36.89
C GLU A 132 -30.41 3.02 38.34
N ASN A 133 -29.38 2.40 38.91
CA ASN A 133 -29.38 2.05 40.33
C ASN A 133 -29.49 3.28 41.24
N HIS A 134 -28.76 4.36 40.95
CA HIS A 134 -28.88 5.60 41.72
C HIS A 134 -30.28 6.21 41.60
N ARG A 135 -30.89 6.19 40.40
CA ARG A 135 -32.26 6.64 40.17
C ARG A 135 -33.25 5.84 41.03
N LEU A 136 -33.12 4.52 41.06
CA LEU A 136 -33.96 3.65 41.88
C LEU A 136 -33.79 3.92 43.38
N THR A 137 -32.55 4.08 43.85
CA THR A 137 -32.26 4.42 45.26
C THR A 137 -32.86 5.77 45.62
N LEU A 138 -32.67 6.80 44.79
CA LEU A 138 -33.24 8.12 45.02
C LEU A 138 -34.76 8.08 45.09
N ASN A 139 -35.42 7.34 44.18
CA ASN A 139 -36.87 7.17 44.21
C ASN A 139 -37.35 6.49 45.50
N LYS A 140 -36.65 5.46 45.98
CA LYS A 140 -36.95 4.81 47.26
C LYS A 140 -36.80 5.79 48.43
N THR A 141 -35.69 6.52 48.51
CA THR A 141 -35.47 7.51 49.57
C THR A 141 -36.51 8.62 49.53
N LEU A 142 -36.86 9.11 48.33
CA LEU A 142 -37.91 10.11 48.13
C LEU A 142 -39.26 9.61 48.64
N SER A 143 -39.58 8.32 48.43
CA SER A 143 -40.84 7.73 48.91
C SER A 143 -40.92 7.59 50.44
N LEU A 144 -39.78 7.53 51.14
CA LEU A 144 -39.70 7.47 52.61
C LEU A 144 -39.77 8.86 53.25
N LEU A 145 -39.41 9.91 52.52
CA LEU A 145 -39.37 11.29 53.03
C LEU A 145 -40.72 11.75 53.64
N PRO A 146 -41.89 11.48 53.05
CA PRO A 146 -43.18 11.86 53.65
C PRO A 146 -43.44 11.14 54.96
N PHE A 147 -43.03 9.88 55.09
CA PHE A 147 -43.17 9.13 56.33
C PHE A 147 -42.35 9.77 57.46
N ILE A 148 -41.06 10.01 57.21
CA ILE A 148 -40.17 10.68 58.18
C ILE A 148 -40.72 12.06 58.54
N ARG A 149 -41.23 12.81 57.55
CA ARG A 149 -41.84 14.12 57.80
C ARG A 149 -43.06 14.02 58.72
N ARG A 150 -43.92 13.02 58.54
CA ARG A 150 -45.08 12.79 59.42
C ARG A 150 -44.64 12.45 60.85
N GLU A 151 -43.68 11.54 61.01
CA GLU A 151 -43.14 11.17 62.32
C GLU A 151 -42.55 12.40 63.05
N LEU A 152 -41.80 13.24 62.34
CA LEU A 152 -41.25 14.47 62.91
C LEU A 152 -42.34 15.46 63.35
N VAL A 153 -43.41 15.62 62.58
CA VAL A 153 -44.55 16.46 62.96
C VAL A 153 -45.24 15.89 64.20
N SER A 154 -45.45 14.58 64.27
CA SER A 154 -46.05 13.92 65.44
C SER A 154 -45.19 14.08 66.69
N ILE A 155 -43.87 13.86 66.60
CA ILE A 155 -42.94 14.09 67.71
C ILE A 155 -43.00 15.54 68.16
N LYS A 156 -43.01 16.49 67.23
CA LYS A 156 -43.10 17.93 67.54
C LYS A 156 -44.39 18.23 68.33
N GLU A 157 -45.53 17.71 67.89
CA GLU A 157 -46.81 17.89 68.59
C GLU A 157 -46.79 17.32 70.01
N VAL A 158 -46.24 16.11 70.20
CA VAL A 158 -46.10 15.50 71.53
C VAL A 158 -45.21 16.36 72.44
N VAL A 159 -44.08 16.85 71.93
CA VAL A 159 -43.16 17.71 72.70
C VAL A 159 -43.84 19.04 73.07
N SER A 160 -44.53 19.68 72.13
CA SER A 160 -45.31 20.90 72.39
C SER A 160 -46.35 20.69 73.48
N ASN A 161 -47.17 19.63 73.37
CA ASN A 161 -48.17 19.31 74.38
C ASN A 161 -47.56 19.04 75.76
N LYS A 162 -46.41 18.36 75.83
CA LYS A 162 -45.72 18.12 77.11
C LYS A 162 -45.17 19.41 77.72
N LEU A 163 -44.67 20.31 76.89
CA LEU A 163 -44.20 21.62 77.34
C LEU A 163 -45.36 22.46 77.90
N ASP A 164 -46.51 22.48 77.21
CA ASP A 164 -47.71 23.19 77.67
C ASP A 164 -48.26 22.59 78.98
N ASN A 165 -48.25 21.26 79.12
CA ASN A 165 -48.63 20.63 80.38
C ASN A 165 -47.66 21.00 81.53
N TRP A 166 -46.37 21.11 81.24
CA TRP A 166 -45.37 21.53 82.22
C TRP A 166 -45.55 22.99 82.64
N THR A 167 -45.89 23.89 81.72
CA THR A 167 -46.15 25.30 82.07
C THR A 167 -47.37 25.41 82.99
N VAL A 168 -48.46 24.70 82.68
CA VAL A 168 -49.65 24.64 83.55
C VAL A 168 -49.31 24.06 84.92
N LEU A 169 -48.60 22.93 84.98
CA LEU A 169 -48.20 22.32 86.25
C LEU A 169 -47.32 23.26 87.09
N LYS A 170 -46.39 23.96 86.44
CA LYS A 170 -45.52 24.95 87.09
C LYS A 170 -46.35 26.09 87.68
N GLU A 171 -47.33 26.61 86.95
CA GLU A 171 -48.24 27.65 87.42
C GLU A 171 -49.10 27.19 88.61
N GLU A 172 -49.64 25.97 88.53
CA GLU A 172 -50.43 25.35 89.61
C GLU A 172 -49.60 25.16 90.89
N ILE A 173 -48.38 24.61 90.78
CA ILE A 173 -47.46 24.47 91.91
C ILE A 173 -47.16 25.86 92.53
N PHE A 174 -46.94 26.87 91.69
CA PHE A 174 -46.67 28.23 92.18
C PHE A 174 -47.87 28.81 92.94
N LEU A 175 -49.09 28.56 92.46
CA LEU A 175 -50.33 28.96 93.12
C LEU A 175 -50.52 28.24 94.46
N GLN A 176 -50.23 26.93 94.51
CA GLN A 176 -50.28 26.15 95.75
C GLN A 176 -49.27 26.65 96.77
N ILE A 177 -48.01 26.91 96.37
CA ILE A 177 -46.99 27.50 97.23
C ILE A 177 -47.47 28.84 97.79
N LYS A 178 -48.05 29.70 96.94
CA LYS A 178 -48.58 31.01 97.36
C LYS A 178 -49.75 30.85 98.36
N THR A 179 -50.62 29.88 98.15
CA THR A 179 -51.76 29.60 99.03
C THR A 179 -51.30 29.07 100.39
N ILE A 180 -50.36 28.12 100.42
CA ILE A 180 -49.74 27.61 101.65
C ILE A 180 -49.04 28.75 102.40
N SER A 181 -48.28 29.60 101.71
CA SER A 181 -47.62 30.78 102.31
C SER A 181 -48.63 31.75 102.94
N LYS A 182 -49.81 31.91 102.31
CA LYS A 182 -50.88 32.79 102.81
C LYS A 182 -51.58 32.17 104.04
N ALA A 183 -51.84 30.86 104.03
CA ALA A 183 -52.39 30.11 105.16
C ALA A 183 -51.46 30.07 106.37
N ALA A 184 -50.14 29.95 106.14
CA ALA A 184 -49.13 30.04 107.20
C ALA A 184 -49.03 31.46 107.82
N SER A 185 -49.44 32.49 107.08
CA SER A 185 -49.50 33.88 107.57
C SER A 185 -50.77 34.16 108.37
N THR A 186 -51.92 33.54 108.06
CA THR A 186 -53.17 33.67 108.82
C THR A 186 -53.24 32.79 110.07
N GLY A 187 -52.56 31.65 110.11
CA GLY A 187 -52.45 30.79 111.30
C GLY A 187 -51.66 31.42 112.46
N LYS A 188 -50.82 32.44 112.19
CA LYS A 188 -50.13 33.22 113.24
C LYS A 188 -50.97 34.33 113.86
N SER A 189 -52.14 34.64 113.29
CA SER A 189 -53.05 35.69 113.83
C SER A 189 -54.16 35.16 114.75
N SER A 190 -54.38 33.85 114.87
CA SER A 190 -55.42 33.29 115.75
C SER A 190 -54.91 32.67 117.07
N THR A 191 -53.61 32.76 117.37
CA THR A 191 -53.04 32.36 118.67
C THR A 191 -52.52 33.54 119.52
N CYS A 192 -52.83 34.77 119.12
CA CYS A 192 -52.59 35.98 119.92
C CYS A 192 -53.85 36.86 119.91
N ASN A 193 -54.82 36.53 120.76
CA ASN A 193 -55.80 37.45 121.36
C ASN A 193 -56.61 36.67 122.42
N ASN A 194 -55.95 36.41 123.55
CA ASN A 194 -56.57 36.11 124.85
C ASN A 194 -55.87 37.02 125.87
N ILE A 195 -56.28 38.30 125.89
CA ILE A 195 -56.26 39.24 127.04
C ILE A 195 -57.44 40.19 126.83
#